data_AF-A0AAV8V316-F1
#
_entry.id   AF-A0AAV8V316-F1
#
_cell.length_a   1.000
_cell.length_b   1.000
_cell.length_c   1.000
_cell.angle_alpha   90.00
_cell.angle_beta   90.00
_cell.angle_gamma   90.00
#
_symmetry.space_group_name_H-M   'P 1'
#
loop_
_entity.id
_entity.type
_entity.pdbx_description
1 polymer ?
#
loop_
_entity_poly.entity_id
_entity_poly.type
_entity_poly.pdbx_seq_one_letter_code
_entity_poly.pdbx_strand_id
1 'polypeptide(L)'
;MGIGTGGIKGDGQRDKRDQVRLRKGAEKMPTKMDAEKVSEKEQPKGIVQKWMTAFDLSIASAIFFNFFTSTGIVSANKFVYQQCNFTFATTLTFIHFIFTTLGLLFCLQVHLFEFKKLDIKKSSWLAFVGMGFVVFSNLSLQYNSLGFYQVMKHMTVAAVVVIEAVVYKKYLDKELVIPLLLVIAGVSLTGATDFKLNMIGVIFAILNILCTSFYQIWCASLQKSLEANPLQLQLYTAPLSALFIIPFVPILDNLSLSDSGSLFQFDMTARTAIAIAITGVLAFGVNVSIFMVIGKTSAVTYNVLGHFKTCTLLSVDYLFFGRPFDIKNFMGIVITLCGVVSYSHIKMLKSQKKPQETPQGSERK
;
A
#
# COMPACT_ATOMS: atom_id res chain seq x y z
N MET A 1 -16.74 -80.59 -56.12
CA MET A 1 -17.15 -80.17 -57.48
C MET A 1 -16.91 -78.66 -57.53
N GLY A 2 -15.77 -78.19 -58.05
CA GLY A 2 -15.55 -77.96 -59.48
C GLY A 2 -16.23 -76.63 -59.86
N ILE A 3 -15.65 -75.59 -60.46
CA ILE A 3 -14.49 -75.39 -61.32
C ILE A 3 -14.18 -73.87 -61.25
N GLY A 4 -12.92 -73.46 -61.37
CA GLY A 4 -12.53 -72.04 -61.50
C GLY A 4 -12.36 -71.58 -62.95
N THR A 5 -12.33 -70.26 -63.15
CA THR A 5 -11.67 -69.48 -64.24
C THR A 5 -11.82 -68.00 -63.85
N GLY A 6 -10.78 -67.22 -63.54
CA GLY A 6 -9.87 -66.52 -64.47
C GLY A 6 -10.58 -65.31 -65.12
N GLY A 7 -10.16 -64.05 -65.08
CA GLY A 7 -9.03 -63.33 -64.50
C GLY A 7 -9.10 -61.83 -64.93
N ILE A 8 -8.15 -61.04 -64.43
CA ILE A 8 -7.61 -59.78 -65.01
C ILE A 8 -8.31 -58.44 -64.67
N LYS A 9 -7.73 -57.77 -63.65
CA LYS A 9 -7.30 -56.36 -63.51
C LYS A 9 -7.84 -55.29 -64.48
N GLY A 10 -8.27 -54.16 -63.91
CA GLY A 10 -8.34 -52.86 -64.58
C GLY A 10 -8.56 -51.70 -63.59
N ASP A 11 -7.51 -50.93 -63.36
CA ASP A 11 -7.39 -49.78 -62.45
C ASP A 11 -8.32 -48.62 -62.92
N GLY A 12 -9.28 -48.21 -62.08
CA GLY A 12 -10.29 -47.19 -62.44
C GLY A 12 -10.73 -46.28 -61.28
N GLN A 13 -9.96 -46.26 -60.18
CA GLN A 13 -10.30 -45.47 -58.99
C GLN A 13 -9.46 -44.19 -58.83
N ARG A 14 -8.70 -43.81 -59.87
CA ARG A 14 -7.84 -42.61 -59.87
C ARG A 14 -8.47 -41.34 -60.46
N ASP A 15 -9.66 -41.41 -61.06
CA ASP A 15 -10.24 -40.29 -61.82
C ASP A 15 -11.30 -39.44 -61.06
N LYS A 16 -11.59 -39.78 -59.79
CA LYS A 16 -12.56 -38.99 -58.96
C LYS A 16 -11.92 -37.96 -58.04
N ARG A 17 -10.59 -37.94 -57.88
CA ARG A 17 -9.90 -36.96 -57.01
C ARG A 17 -9.52 -35.68 -57.75
N ASP A 18 -9.38 -35.71 -59.07
CA ASP A 18 -8.99 -34.54 -59.86
C ASP A 18 -10.19 -33.66 -60.27
N GLN A 19 -11.41 -34.21 -60.39
CA GLN A 19 -12.62 -33.40 -60.62
C GLN A 19 -13.08 -32.59 -59.40
N VAL A 20 -12.70 -32.98 -58.17
CA VAL A 20 -13.01 -32.20 -56.96
C VAL A 20 -12.06 -31.01 -56.79
N ARG A 21 -10.87 -31.06 -57.42
CA ARG A 21 -9.87 -29.97 -57.36
C ARG A 21 -10.14 -28.86 -58.37
N LEU A 22 -10.86 -29.12 -59.46
CA LEU A 22 -11.18 -28.11 -60.49
C LEU A 22 -12.43 -27.25 -60.18
N ARG A 23 -13.18 -27.54 -59.10
CA ARG A 23 -14.25 -26.66 -58.59
C ARG A 23 -13.78 -25.57 -57.62
N LYS A 24 -12.47 -25.47 -57.35
CA LYS A 24 -11.87 -24.50 -56.40
C LYS A 24 -11.29 -23.22 -57.05
N GLY A 25 -11.69 -22.89 -58.28
CA GLY A 25 -11.12 -21.76 -59.04
C GLY A 25 -12.15 -20.82 -59.67
N ALA A 26 -13.26 -20.52 -58.98
CA ALA A 26 -14.19 -19.47 -59.40
C ALA A 26 -14.47 -18.54 -58.22
N GLU A 27 -13.50 -17.70 -57.90
CA GLU A 27 -13.68 -16.52 -57.06
C GLU A 27 -14.75 -15.61 -57.70
N LYS A 28 -15.87 -15.41 -57.00
CA LYS A 28 -16.71 -14.24 -57.22
C LYS A 28 -16.00 -13.06 -56.58
N MET A 29 -15.49 -12.12 -57.41
CA MET A 29 -15.08 -10.81 -56.94
C MET A 29 -16.30 -10.07 -56.36
N PRO A 30 -16.19 -9.44 -55.18
CA PRO A 30 -17.26 -8.59 -54.68
C PRO A 30 -17.34 -7.31 -55.52
N THR A 31 -18.54 -6.99 -55.99
CA THR A 31 -18.88 -5.74 -56.66
C THR A 31 -18.63 -4.55 -55.75
N LYS A 32 -18.12 -3.44 -56.32
CA LYS A 32 -17.71 -2.20 -55.63
C LYS A 32 -18.72 -1.58 -54.66
N MET A 33 -20.00 -1.98 -54.68
CA MET A 33 -21.04 -1.53 -53.73
C MET A 33 -20.96 -2.19 -52.35
N ASP A 34 -20.30 -3.34 -52.20
CA ASP A 34 -20.15 -4.03 -50.90
C ASP A 34 -18.92 -3.55 -50.12
N ALA A 35 -17.97 -2.88 -50.78
CA ALA A 35 -16.77 -2.33 -50.16
C ALA A 35 -17.01 -0.98 -49.47
N GLU A 36 -18.05 -0.24 -49.88
CA GLU A 36 -18.32 1.11 -49.38
C GLU A 36 -19.21 1.11 -48.12
N LYS A 37 -19.93 0.01 -47.85
CA LYS A 37 -20.68 -0.18 -46.58
C LYS A 37 -19.87 -0.81 -45.45
N VAL A 38 -18.61 -1.19 -45.70
CA VAL A 38 -17.68 -1.69 -44.67
C VAL A 38 -16.67 -0.62 -44.24
N SER A 39 -16.77 0.59 -44.81
CA SER A 39 -15.89 1.73 -44.48
C SER A 39 -16.55 2.80 -43.60
N GLU A 40 -17.64 2.48 -42.90
CA GLU A 40 -18.01 3.26 -41.72
C GLU A 40 -17.11 2.79 -40.57
N LYS A 41 -15.88 3.31 -40.58
CA LYS A 41 -14.89 3.13 -39.54
C LYS A 41 -15.56 3.35 -38.18
N GLU A 42 -15.82 2.27 -37.48
CA GLU A 42 -15.77 2.24 -36.02
C GLU A 42 -14.45 2.92 -35.63
N GLN A 43 -14.53 4.18 -35.21
CA GLN A 43 -13.43 4.78 -34.48
C GLN A 43 -13.19 3.87 -33.28
N PRO A 44 -11.95 3.39 -33.05
CA PRO A 44 -11.67 2.64 -31.85
C PRO A 44 -11.74 3.66 -30.71
N LYS A 45 -12.92 3.80 -30.08
CA LYS A 45 -13.03 4.37 -28.73
C LYS A 45 -12.23 3.43 -27.85
N GLY A 46 -11.00 3.87 -27.65
CA GLY A 46 -9.84 3.01 -27.68
C GLY A 46 -9.87 1.99 -26.57
N ILE A 47 -9.01 1.00 -26.72
CA ILE A 47 -8.57 0.13 -25.64
C ILE A 47 -8.35 0.96 -24.35
N VAL A 48 -7.82 2.19 -24.44
CA VAL A 48 -7.70 3.18 -23.35
C VAL A 48 -9.03 3.59 -22.71
N GLN A 49 -10.10 3.87 -23.47
CA GLN A 49 -11.45 4.10 -22.93
C GLN A 49 -11.96 2.85 -22.21
N LYS A 50 -11.68 1.65 -22.77
CA LYS A 50 -12.01 0.36 -22.15
C LYS A 50 -11.20 0.10 -20.88
N TRP A 51 -9.93 0.51 -20.81
CA TRP A 51 -9.09 0.50 -19.60
C TRP A 51 -9.57 1.53 -18.56
N MET A 52 -10.05 2.70 -19.00
CA MET A 52 -10.60 3.75 -18.14
C MET A 52 -11.99 3.39 -17.60
N THR A 53 -12.82 2.67 -18.37
CA THR A 53 -14.13 2.17 -17.93
C THR A 53 -14.06 0.83 -17.20
N ALA A 54 -13.01 0.03 -17.41
CA ALA A 54 -12.71 -1.19 -16.64
C ALA A 54 -11.99 -0.89 -15.33
N PHE A 55 -11.52 0.35 -15.13
CA PHE A 55 -11.22 0.87 -13.81
C PHE A 55 -12.56 1.08 -13.10
N ASP A 56 -13.08 -0.02 -12.56
CA ASP A 56 -14.36 -0.11 -11.88
C ASP A 56 -14.55 1.13 -10.99
N LEU A 57 -15.64 1.87 -11.14
CA LEU A 57 -15.88 3.13 -10.40
C LEU A 57 -15.74 2.91 -8.87
N SER A 58 -16.03 1.68 -8.44
CA SER A 58 -15.82 1.13 -7.09
C SER A 58 -14.35 1.02 -6.67
N ILE A 59 -13.44 0.71 -7.60
CA ILE A 59 -11.98 0.69 -7.39
C ILE A 59 -11.42 2.11 -7.43
N ALA A 60 -11.82 2.92 -8.42
CA ALA A 60 -11.39 4.31 -8.54
C ALA A 60 -11.72 5.11 -7.27
N SER A 61 -12.96 4.97 -6.77
CA SER A 61 -13.40 5.59 -5.51
C SER A 61 -12.62 5.09 -4.30
N ALA A 62 -12.33 3.78 -4.19
CA ALA A 62 -11.53 3.24 -3.10
C ALA A 62 -10.09 3.82 -3.10
N ILE A 63 -9.46 3.91 -4.28
CA ILE A 63 -8.13 4.49 -4.45
C ILE A 63 -8.14 5.98 -4.09
N PHE A 64 -9.11 6.74 -4.61
CA PHE A 64 -9.25 8.16 -4.32
C PHE A 64 -9.49 8.42 -2.84
N PHE A 65 -10.38 7.65 -2.22
CA PHE A 65 -10.65 7.72 -0.79
C PHE A 65 -9.39 7.41 0.05
N ASN A 66 -8.62 6.40 -0.35
CA ASN A 66 -7.37 6.05 0.32
C ASN A 66 -6.29 7.12 0.14
N PHE A 67 -6.20 7.74 -1.04
CA PHE A 67 -5.33 8.88 -1.27
C PHE A 67 -5.69 10.06 -0.37
N PHE A 68 -6.96 10.48 -0.38
CA PHE A 68 -7.42 11.63 0.37
C PHE A 68 -7.27 11.45 1.88
N THR A 69 -7.67 10.30 2.42
CA THR A 69 -7.56 10.02 3.87
C THR A 69 -6.10 9.92 4.32
N SER A 70 -5.24 9.23 3.54
CA SER A 70 -3.82 9.03 3.92
C SER A 70 -2.97 10.29 3.79
N THR A 71 -3.20 11.08 2.74
CA THR A 71 -2.52 12.37 2.56
C THR A 71 -3.09 13.39 3.55
N GLY A 72 -4.42 13.41 3.68
CA GLY A 72 -5.17 14.29 4.56
C GLY A 72 -4.76 14.16 6.02
N ILE A 73 -4.62 12.94 6.56
CA ILE A 73 -4.20 12.78 7.97
C ILE A 73 -2.82 13.40 8.23
N VAL A 74 -1.87 13.24 7.31
CA VAL A 74 -0.52 13.78 7.51
C VAL A 74 -0.55 15.30 7.48
N SER A 75 -1.23 15.89 6.49
CA SER A 75 -1.40 17.34 6.39
C SER A 75 -2.18 17.91 7.58
N ALA A 76 -3.25 17.23 8.02
CA ALA A 76 -4.05 17.65 9.16
C ALA A 76 -3.28 17.55 10.48
N ASN A 77 -2.50 16.49 10.71
CA ASN A 77 -1.61 16.39 11.87
C ASN A 77 -0.60 17.54 11.87
N LYS A 78 0.02 17.83 10.73
CA LYS A 78 0.97 18.96 10.63
C LYS A 78 0.30 20.31 10.89
N PHE A 79 -0.92 20.50 10.40
CA PHE A 79 -1.74 21.68 10.68
C PHE A 79 -2.07 21.82 12.18
N VAL A 80 -2.46 20.73 12.85
CA VAL A 80 -2.71 20.71 14.30
C VAL A 80 -1.46 21.11 15.08
N TYR A 81 -0.29 20.58 14.68
CA TYR A 81 0.98 20.91 15.33
C TYR A 81 1.43 22.35 15.11
N GLN A 82 1.30 22.89 13.90
CA GLN A 82 1.90 24.19 13.54
C GLN A 82 0.94 25.38 13.61
N GLN A 83 -0.35 25.18 13.33
CA GLN A 83 -1.34 26.26 13.23
C GLN A 83 -2.21 26.35 14.48
N CYS A 84 -2.44 25.21 15.14
CA CYS A 84 -3.22 25.16 16.39
C CYS A 84 -2.32 25.07 17.63
N ASN A 85 -0.99 25.01 17.46
CA ASN A 85 0.01 24.87 18.52
C ASN A 85 -0.24 23.69 19.48
N PHE A 86 -0.96 22.66 19.03
CA PHE A 86 -1.23 21.48 19.84
C PHE A 86 -0.04 20.52 19.76
N THR A 87 0.97 20.71 20.60
CA THR A 87 2.26 19.98 20.53
C THR A 87 2.27 18.65 21.29
N PHE A 88 1.12 17.99 21.41
CA PHE A 88 0.92 16.76 22.20
C PHE A 88 0.67 15.57 21.26
N ALA A 89 1.73 15.09 20.60
CA ALA A 89 1.63 14.03 19.59
C ALA A 89 1.13 12.69 20.17
N THR A 90 1.49 12.38 21.42
CA THR A 90 1.07 11.13 22.08
C THR A 90 -0.43 11.18 22.39
N THR A 91 -0.92 12.30 22.89
CA THR A 91 -2.34 12.57 23.14
C THR A 91 -3.13 12.54 21.84
N LEU A 92 -2.62 13.17 20.78
CA LEU A 92 -3.25 13.12 19.45
C LEU A 92 -3.40 11.68 18.95
N THR A 93 -2.35 10.88 19.14
CA THR A 93 -2.34 9.45 18.77
C THR A 93 -3.36 8.64 19.59
N PHE A 94 -3.47 8.92 20.89
CA PHE A 94 -4.50 8.31 21.74
C PHE A 94 -5.90 8.60 21.19
N ILE A 95 -6.19 9.86 20.84
CA ILE A 95 -7.46 10.26 20.24
C ILE A 95 -7.70 9.52 18.90
N HIS A 96 -6.67 9.37 18.06
CA HIS A 96 -6.79 8.60 16.81
C HIS A 96 -7.19 7.14 17.04
N PHE A 97 -6.64 6.48 18.08
CA PHE A 97 -7.02 5.11 18.41
C PHE A 97 -8.46 5.02 18.94
N ILE A 98 -8.93 6.01 19.71
CA ILE A 98 -10.33 6.08 20.15
C ILE A 98 -11.27 6.23 18.95
N PHE A 99 -11.02 7.19 18.06
CA PHE A 99 -11.82 7.39 16.85
C PHE A 99 -11.79 6.15 15.93
N THR A 100 -10.63 5.52 15.80
CA THR A 100 -10.50 4.26 15.04
C THR A 100 -11.35 3.15 15.67
N THR A 101 -11.33 3.01 16.99
CA THR A 101 -12.13 2.00 17.70
C THR A 101 -13.62 2.26 17.50
N LEU A 102 -14.09 3.48 17.73
CA LEU A 102 -15.49 3.86 17.54
C LEU A 102 -15.94 3.65 16.09
N GLY A 103 -15.12 4.06 15.13
CA GLY A 103 -15.40 3.87 13.71
C GLY A 103 -15.44 2.39 13.31
N LEU A 104 -14.57 1.55 13.85
CA LEU A 104 -14.59 0.10 13.59
C LEU A 104 -15.81 -0.59 14.22
N LEU A 105 -16.24 -0.16 15.41
CA LEU A 105 -17.49 -0.63 16.03
C LEU A 105 -18.70 -0.23 15.18
N PHE A 106 -18.73 0.99 14.65
CA PHE A 106 -19.76 1.41 13.70
C PHE A 106 -19.73 0.56 12.41
N CYS A 107 -18.55 0.32 11.83
CA CYS A 107 -18.39 -0.56 10.67
C CYS A 107 -18.91 -1.99 10.92
N LEU A 108 -18.76 -2.49 12.15
CA LEU A 108 -19.31 -3.79 12.54
C LEU A 108 -20.84 -3.75 12.60
N GLN A 109 -21.43 -2.67 13.11
CA GLN A 109 -22.89 -2.49 13.14
C GLN A 109 -23.50 -2.40 11.74
N VAL A 110 -22.82 -1.75 10.79
CA VAL A 110 -23.28 -1.67 9.39
C VAL A 110 -22.83 -2.87 8.54
N HIS A 111 -22.32 -3.93 9.16
CA HIS A 111 -21.90 -5.18 8.51
C HIS A 111 -20.86 -5.02 7.38
N LEU A 112 -19.95 -4.06 7.50
CA LEU A 112 -18.83 -3.93 6.54
C LEU A 112 -17.80 -5.05 6.65
N PHE A 113 -17.73 -5.72 7.81
CA PHE A 113 -16.97 -6.94 8.02
C PHE A 113 -17.62 -7.76 9.15
N GLU A 114 -17.33 -9.06 9.19
CA GLU A 114 -17.86 -9.95 10.23
C GLU A 114 -16.97 -9.96 11.46
N PHE A 115 -17.58 -10.08 12.64
CA PHE A 115 -16.83 -10.28 13.87
C PHE A 115 -16.17 -11.66 13.88
N LYS A 116 -14.86 -11.70 14.13
CA LYS A 116 -14.11 -12.94 14.33
C LYS A 116 -13.43 -12.89 15.69
N LYS A 117 -13.64 -13.93 16.51
CA LYS A 117 -12.98 -14.03 17.81
C LYS A 117 -11.49 -14.30 17.60
N LEU A 118 -10.64 -13.38 18.02
CA LEU A 118 -9.18 -13.49 17.92
C LEU A 118 -8.54 -13.76 19.28
N ASP A 119 -7.34 -14.32 19.25
CA ASP A 119 -6.50 -14.50 20.44
C ASP A 119 -6.03 -13.12 20.93
N ILE A 120 -6.57 -12.69 22.08
CA ILE A 120 -6.28 -11.39 22.69
C ILE A 120 -4.81 -11.28 23.09
N LYS A 121 -4.15 -12.37 23.51
CA LYS A 121 -2.75 -12.34 23.94
C LYS A 121 -1.80 -12.07 22.77
N LYS A 122 -2.06 -12.70 21.61
CA LYS A 122 -1.30 -12.43 20.40
C LYS A 122 -1.58 -11.03 19.85
N SER A 123 -2.86 -10.62 19.92
CA SER A 123 -3.29 -9.29 19.47
C SER A 123 -2.74 -8.17 20.35
N SER A 124 -2.59 -8.39 21.66
CA SER A 124 -2.06 -7.41 22.60
C SER A 124 -0.58 -7.12 22.37
N TRP A 125 0.23 -8.16 22.09
CA TRP A 125 1.63 -7.95 21.69
C TRP A 125 1.73 -7.09 20.43
N LEU A 126 0.91 -7.41 19.42
CA LEU A 126 0.86 -6.63 18.19
C LEU A 126 0.40 -5.19 18.43
N ALA A 127 -0.58 -4.98 19.31
CA ALA A 127 -1.09 -3.67 19.68
C ALA A 127 -0.05 -2.81 20.40
N PHE A 128 0.78 -3.41 21.26
CA PHE A 128 1.87 -2.71 21.94
C PHE A 128 2.93 -2.22 20.94
N VAL A 129 3.35 -3.09 20.02
CA VAL A 129 4.35 -2.74 18.99
C VAL A 129 3.78 -1.73 17.99
N GLY A 130 2.51 -1.92 17.61
CA GLY A 130 1.77 -1.00 16.75
C GLY A 130 1.60 0.39 17.36
N MET A 131 1.32 0.45 18.67
CA MET A 131 1.27 1.71 19.43
C MET A 131 2.62 2.44 19.36
N GLY A 132 3.73 1.74 19.61
CA GLY A 132 5.07 2.32 19.51
C GLY A 132 5.37 2.89 18.12
N PHE A 133 5.01 2.16 17.06
CA PHE A 133 5.10 2.65 15.68
C PHE A 133 4.35 3.98 15.49
N VAL A 134 3.07 4.05 15.84
CA VAL A 134 2.26 5.25 15.57
C VAL A 134 2.77 6.45 16.38
N VAL A 135 3.12 6.24 17.66
CA VAL A 135 3.67 7.29 18.54
C VAL A 135 4.98 7.85 17.99
N PHE A 136 5.96 7.00 17.69
CA PHE A 136 7.25 7.46 17.15
C PHE A 136 7.10 8.09 15.75
N SER A 137 6.14 7.61 14.94
CA SER A 137 5.82 8.25 13.66
C SER A 137 5.33 9.68 13.87
N ASN A 138 4.37 9.89 14.77
CA ASN A 138 3.78 11.20 15.03
C ASN A 138 4.77 12.16 15.71
N LEU A 139 5.60 11.67 16.64
CA LEU A 139 6.72 12.44 17.21
C LEU A 139 7.73 12.84 16.14
N SER A 140 8.13 11.91 15.26
CA SER A 140 9.04 12.25 14.16
C SER A 140 8.46 13.32 13.23
N LEU A 141 7.16 13.26 12.93
CA LEU A 141 6.45 14.27 12.12
C LEU A 141 6.37 15.64 12.82
N GLN A 142 6.26 15.65 14.15
CA GLN A 142 6.23 16.88 14.95
C GLN A 142 7.60 17.59 14.89
N TYR A 143 8.69 16.85 15.13
CA TYR A 143 10.05 17.42 15.24
C TYR A 143 10.74 17.66 13.89
N ASN A 144 10.42 16.91 12.85
CA ASN A 144 11.08 17.02 11.54
C ASN A 144 10.23 17.75 10.49
N SER A 145 10.86 18.05 9.35
CA SER A 145 10.17 18.46 8.12
C SER A 145 9.25 17.34 7.62
N LEU A 146 8.18 17.73 6.91
CA LEU A 146 7.28 16.75 6.29
C LEU A 146 8.06 15.94 5.23
N GLY A 147 8.95 16.58 4.46
CA GLY A 147 9.79 15.91 3.48
C GLY A 147 10.71 14.85 4.07
N PHE A 148 11.47 15.18 5.12
CA PHE A 148 12.31 14.20 5.80
C PHE A 148 11.49 13.05 6.36
N TYR A 149 10.35 13.35 7.01
CA TYR A 149 9.44 12.34 7.53
C TYR A 149 8.95 11.36 6.45
N GLN A 150 8.57 11.84 5.27
CA GLN A 150 8.11 10.98 4.17
C GLN A 150 9.25 10.11 3.62
N VAL A 151 10.44 10.69 3.45
CA VAL A 151 11.59 9.98 2.90
C VAL A 151 12.09 8.91 3.86
N MET A 152 12.14 9.19 5.17
CA MET A 152 12.54 8.24 6.20
C MET A 152 11.65 6.99 6.25
N LYS A 153 10.34 7.10 5.96
CA LYS A 153 9.45 5.93 5.91
C LYS A 153 9.86 4.90 4.86
N HIS A 154 10.51 5.34 3.78
CA HIS A 154 10.98 4.40 2.76
C HIS A 154 12.16 3.54 3.24
N MET A 155 12.89 3.99 4.27
CA MET A 155 13.93 3.20 4.92
C MET A 155 13.35 1.96 5.63
N THR A 156 12.06 1.96 6.00
CA THR A 156 11.39 0.78 6.58
C THR A 156 11.49 -0.44 5.68
N VAL A 157 11.46 -0.29 4.36
CA VAL A 157 11.62 -1.42 3.44
C VAL A 157 12.99 -2.08 3.60
N ALA A 158 14.06 -1.28 3.70
CA ALA A 158 15.40 -1.79 3.93
C ALA A 158 15.52 -2.44 5.31
N ALA A 159 14.97 -1.80 6.35
CA ALA A 159 14.98 -2.34 7.71
C ALA A 159 14.24 -3.68 7.81
N VAL A 160 13.07 -3.83 7.19
CA VAL A 160 12.34 -5.11 7.12
C VAL A 160 13.20 -6.20 6.49
N VAL A 161 13.84 -5.92 5.35
CA VAL A 161 14.70 -6.91 4.68
C VAL A 161 15.88 -7.33 5.56
N VAL A 162 16.54 -6.37 6.22
CA VAL A 162 17.65 -6.67 7.13
C VAL A 162 17.19 -7.51 8.31
N ILE A 163 16.05 -7.17 8.92
CA ILE A 163 15.48 -7.94 10.04
C ILE A 163 15.10 -9.36 9.58
N GLU A 164 14.47 -9.52 8.41
CA GLU A 164 14.16 -10.83 7.85
C GLU A 164 15.41 -11.67 7.56
N ALA A 165 16.49 -11.06 7.10
CA ALA A 165 17.75 -11.74 6.85
C ALA A 165 18.46 -12.17 8.15
N VAL A 166 18.55 -11.28 9.13
CA VAL A 166 19.30 -11.52 10.38
C VAL A 166 18.51 -12.39 11.35
N VAL A 167 17.25 -12.05 11.61
CA VAL A 167 16.43 -12.70 12.64
C VAL A 167 15.79 -13.98 12.11
N TYR A 168 15.25 -13.94 10.88
CA TYR A 168 14.51 -15.05 10.30
C TYR A 168 15.34 -15.90 9.33
N LYS A 169 16.64 -15.58 9.17
CA LYS A 169 17.58 -16.29 8.28
C LYS A 169 17.06 -16.45 6.84
N LYS A 170 16.26 -15.47 6.36
CA LYS A 170 15.79 -15.47 4.97
C LYS A 170 16.87 -14.90 4.06
N TYR A 171 17.25 -15.66 3.03
CA TYR A 171 18.24 -15.19 2.07
C TYR A 171 17.70 -14.02 1.25
N LEU A 172 18.49 -12.95 1.19
CA LEU A 172 18.21 -11.81 0.31
C LEU A 172 18.59 -12.17 -1.12
N ASP A 173 17.61 -12.02 -2.02
CA ASP A 173 17.84 -12.02 -3.44
C ASP A 173 18.85 -10.96 -3.86
N LYS A 174 19.93 -11.36 -4.54
CA LYS A 174 21.00 -10.45 -4.99
C LYS A 174 20.48 -9.26 -5.83
N GLU A 175 19.42 -9.49 -6.60
CA GLU A 175 18.75 -8.47 -7.42
C GLU A 175 18.09 -7.36 -6.59
N LEU A 176 17.78 -7.60 -5.32
CA LEU A 176 17.18 -6.59 -4.43
C LEU A 176 18.24 -5.71 -3.73
N VAL A 177 19.54 -6.07 -3.80
CA VAL A 177 20.61 -5.34 -3.14
C VAL A 177 20.77 -3.92 -3.70
N ILE A 178 20.83 -3.77 -5.03
CA ILE A 178 21.01 -2.46 -5.67
C ILE A 178 19.85 -1.50 -5.34
N PRO A 179 18.55 -1.88 -5.50
CA PRO A 179 17.44 -1.03 -5.08
C PRO A 179 17.53 -0.59 -3.62
N LEU A 180 17.92 -1.48 -2.71
CA LEU A 180 18.05 -1.16 -1.29
C LEU A 180 19.19 -0.18 -1.02
N LEU A 181 20.33 -0.35 -1.68
CA LEU A 181 21.44 0.61 -1.59
C LEU A 181 21.03 1.99 -2.10
N LEU A 182 20.24 2.08 -3.17
CA LEU A 182 19.68 3.35 -3.65
C LEU A 182 18.76 4.00 -2.60
N VAL A 183 17.87 3.23 -1.97
CA VAL A 183 17.03 3.76 -0.89
C VAL A 183 17.88 4.32 0.24
N ILE A 184 18.87 3.56 0.72
CA ILE A 184 19.74 3.96 1.82
C ILE A 184 20.54 5.22 1.46
N ALA A 185 21.12 5.27 0.25
CA ALA A 185 21.89 6.41 -0.23
C ALA A 185 21.04 7.66 -0.39
N GLY A 186 19.86 7.55 -1.00
CA GLY A 186 18.94 8.67 -1.21
C GLY A 186 18.40 9.25 0.11
N VAL A 187 18.05 8.39 1.08
CA VAL A 187 17.58 8.84 2.39
C VAL A 187 18.71 9.50 3.17
N SER A 188 19.92 8.93 3.13
CA SER A 188 21.10 9.53 3.76
C SER A 188 21.43 10.91 3.19
N LEU A 189 21.39 11.05 1.85
CA LEU A 189 21.62 12.33 1.17
C LEU A 189 20.54 13.36 1.53
N THR A 190 19.28 12.94 1.55
CA THR A 190 18.16 13.81 1.96
C THR A 190 18.31 14.27 3.40
N GLY A 191 18.67 13.37 4.31
CA GLY A 191 18.91 13.72 5.71
C GLY A 191 20.07 14.69 5.87
N ALA A 192 21.22 14.41 5.26
CA ALA A 192 22.41 15.27 5.34
C ALA A 192 22.20 16.69 4.78
N THR A 193 21.16 16.89 3.97
CA THR A 193 20.84 18.17 3.32
C THR A 193 19.50 18.76 3.78
N ASP A 194 18.88 18.20 4.82
CA ASP A 194 17.61 18.73 5.32
C ASP A 194 17.86 19.93 6.24
N PHE A 195 17.33 21.08 5.81
CA PHE A 195 17.40 22.37 6.50
C PHE A 195 16.72 22.41 7.88
N LYS A 196 15.85 21.45 8.20
CA LYS A 196 15.13 21.34 9.48
C LYS A 196 15.43 20.02 10.19
N LEU A 197 16.59 19.42 9.95
CA LEU A 197 16.96 18.19 10.63
C LEU A 197 17.11 18.42 12.13
N ASN A 198 16.31 17.70 12.92
CA ASN A 198 16.37 17.71 14.36
C ASN A 198 16.86 16.34 14.86
N MET A 199 17.95 16.30 15.63
CA MET A 199 18.52 15.03 16.13
C MET A 199 17.55 14.22 16.98
N ILE A 200 16.72 14.87 17.81
CA ILE A 200 15.66 14.19 18.58
C ILE A 200 14.64 13.59 17.62
N GLY A 201 14.24 14.34 16.59
CA GLY A 201 13.36 13.86 15.53
C GLY A 201 13.95 12.69 14.73
N VAL A 202 15.27 12.64 14.53
CA VAL A 202 15.96 11.52 13.87
C VAL A 202 15.93 10.27 14.74
N ILE A 203 16.15 10.39 16.05
CA ILE A 203 16.02 9.26 16.99
C ILE A 203 14.60 8.69 16.92
N PHE A 204 13.57 9.53 16.97
CA PHE A 204 12.19 9.09 16.80
C PHE A 204 11.93 8.48 15.42
N ALA A 205 12.56 8.99 14.35
CA ALA A 205 12.45 8.39 13.02
C ALA A 205 13.03 6.97 12.96
N ILE A 206 14.19 6.74 13.60
CA ILE A 206 14.84 5.43 13.67
C ILE A 206 14.00 4.45 14.50
N LEU A 207 13.52 4.87 15.67
CA LEU A 207 12.62 4.07 16.52
C LEU A 207 11.33 3.72 15.76
N ASN A 208 10.74 4.69 15.07
CA ASN A 208 9.60 4.47 14.19
C ASN A 208 9.90 3.41 13.13
N ILE A 209 11.03 3.51 12.41
CA ILE A 209 11.44 2.52 11.39
C ILE A 209 11.53 1.11 11.97
N LEU A 210 12.16 0.95 13.13
CA LEU A 210 12.31 -0.35 13.80
C LEU A 210 10.94 -0.91 14.22
N CYS A 211 10.13 -0.13 14.95
CA CYS A 211 8.79 -0.55 15.37
C CYS A 211 7.90 -0.88 14.18
N THR A 212 7.93 -0.06 13.12
CA THR A 212 7.16 -0.31 11.89
C THR A 212 7.58 -1.63 11.25
N SER A 213 8.88 -1.92 11.21
CA SER A 213 9.40 -3.12 10.57
C SER A 213 8.96 -4.38 11.30
N PHE A 214 9.09 -4.41 12.63
CA PHE A 214 8.58 -5.50 13.47
C PHE A 214 7.06 -5.63 13.37
N TYR A 215 6.33 -4.51 13.44
CA TYR A 215 4.88 -4.50 13.28
C TYR A 215 4.45 -5.10 11.94
N GLN A 216 5.08 -4.72 10.82
CA GLN A 216 4.74 -5.26 9.51
C GLN A 216 4.94 -6.78 9.43
N ILE A 217 6.09 -7.28 9.91
CA ILE A 217 6.40 -8.71 9.90
C ILE A 217 5.42 -9.49 10.77
N TRP A 218 5.17 -9.04 11.99
CA TRP A 218 4.27 -9.72 12.92
C TRP A 218 2.81 -9.60 12.54
N CYS A 219 2.37 -8.45 12.05
CA CYS A 219 1.01 -8.24 11.56
C CYS A 219 0.70 -9.18 10.39
N ALA A 220 1.59 -9.27 9.40
CA ALA A 220 1.43 -10.18 8.27
C ALA A 220 1.39 -11.65 8.71
N SER A 221 2.28 -12.05 9.62
CA SER A 221 2.30 -13.40 10.20
C SER A 221 1.01 -13.73 10.95
N LEU A 222 0.53 -12.79 11.77
CA LEU A 222 -0.64 -12.99 12.61
C LEU A 222 -1.94 -12.98 11.81
N GLN A 223 -2.08 -12.12 10.80
CA GLN A 223 -3.21 -12.14 9.86
C GLN A 223 -3.32 -13.50 9.16
N LYS A 224 -2.18 -14.05 8.72
CA LYS A 224 -2.13 -15.39 8.11
C LYS A 224 -2.46 -16.49 9.12
N SER A 225 -1.89 -16.45 10.32
CA SER A 225 -2.11 -17.46 11.36
C SER A 225 -3.53 -17.48 11.92
N LEU A 226 -4.21 -16.34 11.95
CA LEU A 226 -5.57 -16.22 12.48
C LEU A 226 -6.61 -16.23 11.36
N GLU A 227 -6.20 -16.27 10.10
CA GLU A 227 -7.06 -16.06 8.91
C GLU A 227 -7.98 -14.85 9.10
N ALA A 228 -7.43 -13.78 9.67
CA ALA A 228 -8.17 -12.60 10.05
C ALA A 228 -7.91 -11.51 9.02
N ASN A 229 -8.97 -10.82 8.63
CA ASN A 229 -8.81 -9.65 7.78
C ASN A 229 -8.19 -8.49 8.59
N PRO A 230 -7.58 -7.47 7.92
CA PRO A 230 -6.94 -6.37 8.61
C PRO A 230 -7.85 -5.59 9.57
N LEU A 231 -9.14 -5.39 9.22
CA LEU A 231 -10.09 -4.65 10.07
C LEU A 231 -10.49 -5.44 11.32
N GLN A 232 -10.68 -6.75 11.20
CA GLN A 232 -10.93 -7.66 12.32
C GLN A 232 -9.77 -7.64 13.31
N LEU A 233 -8.54 -7.68 12.81
CA LEU A 233 -7.36 -7.56 13.66
C LEU A 233 -7.27 -6.17 14.31
N GLN A 234 -7.57 -5.11 13.55
CA GLN A 234 -7.56 -3.74 14.03
C GLN A 234 -8.62 -3.47 15.10
N LEU A 235 -9.76 -4.16 15.06
CA LEU A 235 -10.81 -4.08 16.09
C LEU A 235 -10.31 -4.50 17.48
N TYR A 236 -9.33 -5.41 17.53
CA TYR A 236 -8.66 -5.79 18.77
C TYR A 236 -7.46 -4.89 19.09
N THR A 237 -6.63 -4.56 18.10
CA THR A 237 -5.39 -3.82 18.36
C THR A 237 -5.64 -2.35 18.68
N ALA A 238 -6.59 -1.66 18.03
CA ALA A 238 -6.85 -0.24 18.24
C ALA A 238 -7.23 0.11 19.70
N PRO A 239 -8.21 -0.55 20.35
CA PRO A 239 -8.53 -0.26 21.75
C PRO A 239 -7.39 -0.64 22.69
N LEU A 240 -6.67 -1.74 22.42
CA LEU A 240 -5.52 -2.13 23.22
C LEU A 240 -4.36 -1.11 23.09
N SER A 241 -4.11 -0.59 21.89
CA SER A 241 -3.13 0.48 21.66
C SER A 241 -3.53 1.77 22.38
N ALA A 242 -4.83 2.10 22.42
CA ALA A 242 -5.34 3.21 23.23
C ALA A 242 -5.12 3.01 24.73
N LEU A 243 -5.18 1.78 25.24
CA LEU A 243 -4.87 1.49 26.64
C LEU A 243 -3.36 1.55 26.91
N PHE A 244 -2.55 0.97 26.02
CA PHE A 244 -1.10 0.92 26.22
C PHE A 244 -0.42 2.27 26.10
N ILE A 245 -0.99 3.23 25.37
CA ILE A 245 -0.41 4.57 25.22
C ILE A 245 -0.62 5.46 26.47
N ILE A 246 -1.66 5.24 27.27
CA ILE A 246 -1.99 6.04 28.47
C ILE A 246 -0.77 6.26 29.39
N PRO A 247 0.00 5.23 29.80
CA PRO A 247 1.17 5.44 30.65
C PRO A 247 2.31 6.23 29.98
N PHE A 248 2.34 6.31 28.66
CA PHE A 248 3.36 7.07 27.91
C PHE A 248 2.96 8.53 27.68
N VAL A 249 1.67 8.89 27.76
CA VAL A 249 1.21 10.28 27.65
C VAL A 249 1.95 11.19 28.65
N PRO A 250 2.02 10.92 29.97
CA PRO A 250 2.76 11.78 30.90
C PRO A 250 4.27 11.84 30.68
N ILE A 251 4.84 10.85 29.97
CA ILE A 251 6.29 10.74 29.75
C ILE A 251 6.70 11.53 28.50
N LEU A 252 5.88 11.47 27.46
CA LEU A 252 6.18 12.01 26.13
C LEU A 252 5.51 13.35 25.86
N ASP A 253 4.35 13.59 26.47
CA ASP A 253 3.64 14.86 26.41
C ASP A 253 3.79 15.61 27.74
N ASN A 254 3.93 16.94 27.69
CA ASN A 254 4.06 17.76 28.89
C ASN A 254 2.70 17.87 29.62
N LEU A 255 2.58 17.19 30.76
CA LEU A 255 1.41 17.23 31.64
C LEU A 255 1.63 18.04 32.93
N SER A 256 2.69 18.85 33.00
CA SER A 256 3.04 19.57 34.23
C SER A 256 1.97 20.59 34.62
N LEU A 257 1.35 20.43 35.80
CA LEU A 257 0.28 21.32 36.27
C LEU A 257 0.72 22.78 36.48
N SER A 258 2.02 23.03 36.58
CA SER A 258 2.61 24.35 36.84
C SER A 258 3.21 25.01 35.59
N ASP A 259 3.18 24.33 34.44
CA ASP A 259 3.73 24.84 33.18
C ASP A 259 2.62 25.34 32.26
N SER A 260 2.79 26.57 31.78
CA SER A 260 1.93 27.19 30.75
C SER A 260 1.91 26.43 29.42
N GLY A 261 2.92 25.58 29.16
CA GLY A 261 2.97 24.71 27.99
C GLY A 261 2.35 23.32 28.18
N SER A 262 1.65 23.08 29.29
CA SER A 262 1.09 21.77 29.61
C SER A 262 -0.26 21.51 28.94
N LEU A 263 -0.58 20.23 28.73
CA LEU A 263 -1.87 19.81 28.16
C LEU A 263 -3.06 20.29 29.02
N PHE A 264 -2.90 20.34 30.34
CA PHE A 264 -3.97 20.74 31.26
C PHE A 264 -4.24 22.25 31.25
N GLN A 265 -3.24 23.07 30.89
CA GLN A 265 -3.39 24.51 30.74
C GLN A 265 -3.58 24.95 29.28
N PHE A 266 -3.64 24.00 28.34
CA PHE A 266 -3.80 24.31 26.93
C PHE A 266 -5.18 24.93 26.65
N ASP A 267 -5.19 26.12 26.05
CA ASP A 267 -6.42 26.82 25.67
C ASP A 267 -7.09 26.12 24.47
N MET A 268 -8.03 25.23 24.78
CA MET A 268 -8.75 24.44 23.80
C MET A 268 -9.80 25.30 23.08
N THR A 269 -9.37 25.96 22.00
CA THR A 269 -10.31 26.65 21.11
C THR A 269 -11.17 25.66 20.31
N ALA A 270 -12.38 26.08 19.93
CA ALA A 270 -13.26 25.28 19.06
C ALA A 270 -12.58 24.88 17.74
N ARG A 271 -11.73 25.77 17.19
CA ARG A 271 -10.94 25.50 15.98
C ARG A 271 -9.98 24.33 16.19
N THR A 272 -9.24 24.31 17.30
CA THR A 272 -8.33 23.21 17.64
C THR A 272 -9.10 21.91 17.84
N ALA A 273 -10.20 21.94 18.60
CA ALA A 273 -11.02 20.76 18.86
C ALA A 273 -11.57 20.14 17.56
N ILE A 274 -12.09 20.96 16.64
CA ILE A 274 -12.57 20.51 15.33
C ILE A 274 -11.41 19.93 14.51
N ALA A 275 -10.25 20.58 14.48
CA ALA A 275 -9.10 20.08 13.76
C ALA A 275 -8.62 18.71 14.28
N ILE A 276 -8.57 18.54 15.61
CA ILE A 276 -8.24 17.25 16.24
C ILE A 276 -9.29 16.19 15.88
N ALA A 277 -10.58 16.50 15.97
CA ALA A 277 -11.65 15.57 15.59
C ALA A 277 -11.54 15.13 14.11
N ILE A 278 -11.23 16.06 13.20
CA ILE A 278 -10.98 15.76 11.78
C ILE A 278 -9.82 14.78 11.63
N THR A 279 -8.70 14.97 12.35
CA THR A 279 -7.58 14.02 12.30
C THR A 279 -7.99 12.62 12.78
N GLY A 280 -8.84 12.52 13.81
CA GLY A 280 -9.37 11.25 14.30
C GLY A 280 -10.25 10.54 13.25
N VAL A 281 -11.15 11.28 12.59
CA VAL A 281 -11.97 10.75 11.50
C VAL A 281 -11.11 10.30 10.32
N LEU A 282 -10.08 11.08 9.96
CA LEU A 282 -9.14 10.70 8.91
C LEU A 282 -8.33 9.46 9.28
N ALA A 283 -7.92 9.30 10.55
CA ALA A 283 -7.23 8.11 11.03
C ALA A 283 -8.08 6.84 10.87
N PHE A 284 -9.35 6.90 11.26
CA PHE A 284 -10.31 5.84 10.97
C PHE A 284 -10.46 5.59 9.46
N GLY A 285 -10.62 6.66 8.67
CA GLY A 285 -10.76 6.58 7.20
C GLY A 285 -9.56 5.94 6.51
N VAL A 286 -8.34 6.17 6.99
CA VAL A 286 -7.13 5.49 6.51
C VAL A 286 -7.24 3.97 6.71
N ASN A 287 -7.66 3.51 7.90
CA ASN A 287 -7.80 2.08 8.19
C ASN A 287 -8.83 1.40 7.26
N VAL A 288 -10.00 2.00 7.09
CA VAL A 288 -11.05 1.46 6.19
C VAL A 288 -10.60 1.50 4.73
N SER A 289 -10.02 2.61 4.29
CA SER A 289 -9.61 2.76 2.89
C SER A 289 -8.48 1.81 2.50
N ILE A 290 -7.55 1.50 3.41
CA ILE A 290 -6.52 0.47 3.20
C ILE A 290 -7.19 -0.89 2.94
N PHE A 291 -8.16 -1.28 3.78
CA PHE A 291 -8.89 -2.53 3.59
C PHE A 291 -9.61 -2.58 2.24
N MET A 292 -10.29 -1.50 1.86
CA MET A 292 -10.99 -1.41 0.57
C MET A 292 -10.03 -1.54 -0.62
N VAL A 293 -8.89 -0.85 -0.59
CA VAL A 293 -7.91 -0.92 -1.68
C VAL A 293 -7.26 -2.29 -1.75
N ILE A 294 -6.83 -2.86 -0.62
CA ILE A 294 -6.21 -4.20 -0.62
C ILE A 294 -7.21 -5.27 -1.10
N GLY A 295 -8.48 -5.18 -0.68
CA GLY A 295 -9.51 -6.14 -1.06
C GLY A 295 -9.95 -6.06 -2.53
N LYS A 296 -9.84 -4.89 -3.16
CA LYS A 296 -10.32 -4.64 -4.53
C LYS A 296 -9.21 -4.46 -5.58
N THR A 297 -7.95 -4.37 -5.17
CA THR A 297 -6.84 -4.06 -6.08
C THR A 297 -5.68 -5.03 -5.95
N SER A 298 -4.77 -4.99 -6.91
CA SER A 298 -3.54 -5.78 -6.87
C SER A 298 -2.50 -5.16 -5.92
N ALA A 299 -1.58 -5.99 -5.42
CA ALA A 299 -0.41 -5.50 -4.68
C ALA A 299 0.42 -4.47 -5.48
N VAL A 300 0.41 -4.54 -6.81
CA VAL A 300 1.07 -3.57 -7.69
C VAL A 300 0.37 -2.21 -7.61
N THR A 301 -0.96 -2.19 -7.74
CA THR A 301 -1.77 -0.97 -7.67
C THR A 301 -1.58 -0.24 -6.34
N TYR A 302 -1.59 -0.99 -5.22
CA TYR A 302 -1.35 -0.42 -3.89
C TYR A 302 0.05 0.19 -3.75
N ASN A 303 1.09 -0.48 -4.26
CA ASN A 303 2.46 0.05 -4.23
C ASN A 303 2.59 1.35 -5.04
N VAL A 304 2.01 1.39 -6.25
CA VAL A 304 2.03 2.60 -7.09
C VAL A 304 1.31 3.76 -6.42
N LEU A 305 0.14 3.50 -5.82
CA LEU A 305 -0.59 4.50 -5.05
C LEU A 305 0.23 5.04 -3.86
N GLY A 306 0.99 4.17 -3.19
CA GLY A 306 1.92 4.55 -2.14
C GLY A 306 2.98 5.54 -2.62
N HIS A 307 3.65 5.25 -3.74
CA HIS A 307 4.67 6.13 -4.32
C HIS A 307 4.08 7.47 -4.75
N PHE A 308 2.90 7.44 -5.36
CA PHE A 308 2.19 8.66 -5.78
C PHE A 308 1.82 9.56 -4.58
N LYS A 309 1.40 8.97 -3.45
CA LYS A 309 1.16 9.71 -2.21
C LYS A 309 2.42 10.39 -1.69
N THR A 310 3.56 9.68 -1.67
CA THR A 310 4.84 10.27 -1.28
C THR A 310 5.14 11.48 -2.15
N CYS A 311 5.07 11.35 -3.47
CA CYS A 311 5.32 12.46 -4.39
C CYS A 311 4.40 13.65 -4.10
N THR A 312 3.10 13.42 -3.88
CA THR A 312 2.15 14.49 -3.56
C THR A 312 2.50 15.19 -2.25
N LEU A 313 2.78 14.43 -1.18
CA LEU A 313 3.10 14.99 0.13
C LEU A 313 4.40 15.80 0.09
N LEU A 314 5.37 15.37 -0.72
CA LEU A 314 6.59 16.14 -0.97
C LEU A 314 6.30 17.43 -1.74
N SER A 315 5.48 17.39 -2.79
CA SER A 315 5.05 18.60 -3.51
C SER A 315 4.32 19.57 -2.58
N VAL A 316 3.45 19.07 -1.71
CA VAL A 316 2.76 19.89 -0.71
C VAL A 316 3.75 20.52 0.28
N ASP A 317 4.77 19.78 0.73
CA ASP A 317 5.84 20.31 1.59
C ASP A 317 6.60 21.47 0.93
N TYR A 318 6.95 21.34 -0.35
CA TYR A 318 7.61 22.43 -1.10
C TYR A 318 6.71 23.63 -1.33
N LEU A 319 5.47 23.42 -1.77
CA LEU A 319 4.57 24.50 -2.19
C LEU A 319 3.90 25.23 -1.01
N PHE A 320 3.47 24.50 0.02
CA PHE A 320 2.64 25.06 1.09
C PHE A 320 3.40 25.27 2.41
N PHE A 321 4.43 24.47 2.69
CA PHE A 321 5.21 24.57 3.94
C PHE A 321 6.54 25.33 3.78
N GLY A 322 6.75 25.95 2.61
CA GLY A 322 7.84 26.91 2.38
C GLY A 322 9.24 26.32 2.51
N ARG A 323 9.41 25.05 2.14
CA ARG A 323 10.72 24.38 2.16
C ARG A 323 11.66 25.04 1.14
N PRO A 324 12.84 25.56 1.55
CA PRO A 324 13.80 26.11 0.62
C PRO A 324 14.24 25.00 -0.34
N PHE A 325 14.24 25.32 -1.63
CA PHE A 325 14.61 24.35 -2.65
C PHE A 325 16.12 24.12 -2.65
N ASP A 326 16.54 22.97 -2.12
CA ASP A 326 17.92 22.50 -2.19
C ASP A 326 18.03 21.36 -3.22
N ILE A 327 18.93 21.51 -4.19
CA ILE A 327 19.11 20.57 -5.30
C ILE A 327 19.61 19.22 -4.79
N LYS A 328 20.53 19.20 -3.82
CA LYS A 328 21.08 17.96 -3.27
C LYS A 328 20.00 17.19 -2.50
N ASN A 329 19.15 17.90 -1.77
CA ASN A 329 18.01 17.31 -1.09
C ASN A 329 17.02 16.69 -2.08
N PHE A 330 16.69 17.43 -3.14
CA PHE A 330 15.81 16.95 -4.20
C PHE A 330 16.39 15.72 -4.92
N MET A 331 17.70 15.71 -5.21
CA MET A 331 18.38 14.54 -5.75
C MET A 331 18.28 13.33 -4.81
N GLY A 332 18.44 13.53 -3.50
CA GLY A 332 18.26 12.46 -2.50
C GLY A 332 16.87 11.84 -2.56
N ILE A 333 15.83 12.67 -2.62
CA ILE A 333 14.44 12.24 -2.78
C ILE A 333 14.26 11.41 -4.04
N VAL A 334 14.75 11.89 -5.19
CA VAL A 334 14.62 11.19 -6.48
C VAL A 334 15.31 9.83 -6.44
N ILE A 335 16.53 9.77 -5.90
CA ILE A 335 17.28 8.52 -5.73
C ILE A 335 16.49 7.54 -4.86
N THR A 336 15.93 7.99 -3.74
CA THR A 336 15.08 7.16 -2.88
C THR A 336 13.88 6.62 -3.65
N LEU A 337 13.12 7.47 -4.35
CA LEU A 337 11.94 7.05 -5.12
C LEU A 337 12.30 6.02 -6.20
N CYS A 338 13.39 6.24 -6.94
CA CYS A 338 13.90 5.27 -7.92
C CYS A 338 14.24 3.92 -7.26
N GLY A 339 14.89 3.94 -6.09
CA GLY A 339 15.21 2.75 -5.32
C GLY A 339 13.95 1.98 -4.88
N VAL A 340 12.95 2.68 -4.34
CA VAL A 340 11.71 2.04 -3.88
C VAL A 340 10.90 1.49 -5.06
N VAL A 341 10.75 2.24 -6.16
CA VAL A 341 10.05 1.76 -7.36
C VAL A 341 10.74 0.52 -7.93
N SER A 342 12.07 0.54 -8.04
CA SER A 342 12.86 -0.61 -8.51
C SER A 342 12.70 -1.82 -7.59
N TYR A 343 12.75 -1.62 -6.27
CA TYR A 343 12.55 -2.67 -5.28
C TYR A 343 11.14 -3.28 -5.39
N SER A 344 10.10 -2.45 -5.43
CA SER A 344 8.71 -2.90 -5.58
C SER A 344 8.51 -3.70 -6.87
N HIS A 345 9.07 -3.22 -7.98
CA HIS A 345 8.97 -3.90 -9.28
C HIS A 345 9.64 -5.29 -9.26
N ILE A 346 10.89 -5.37 -8.82
CA ILE A 346 11.63 -6.65 -8.78
C ILE A 346 10.95 -7.63 -7.82
N LYS A 347 10.54 -7.18 -6.63
CA LYS A 347 9.85 -8.04 -5.65
C LYS A 347 8.55 -8.60 -6.23
N MET A 348 7.80 -7.79 -6.98
CA MET A 348 6.55 -8.24 -7.60
C MET A 348 6.78 -9.29 -8.70
N LEU A 349 7.78 -9.08 -9.57
CA LEU A 349 8.15 -10.08 -10.58
C LEU A 349 8.53 -11.42 -9.94
N LYS A 350 9.22 -11.41 -8.80
CA LYS A 350 9.57 -12.62 -8.06
C LYS A 350 8.39 -13.30 -7.41
N SER A 351 7.46 -12.54 -6.84
CA SER A 351 6.22 -13.08 -6.29
C SER A 351 5.36 -13.79 -7.35
N GLN A 352 5.40 -13.34 -8.61
CA GLN A 352 4.68 -13.98 -9.72
C GLN A 352 5.38 -15.25 -10.24
N LYS A 353 6.69 -15.37 -10.08
CA LYS A 353 7.48 -16.51 -10.57
C LYS A 353 7.52 -17.73 -9.65
N LYS A 354 7.10 -17.63 -8.39
CA LYS A 354 7.03 -18.80 -7.49
C LYS A 354 5.84 -19.69 -7.89
N PRO A 355 6.05 -20.93 -8.37
CA PRO A 355 4.96 -21.88 -8.54
C PRO A 355 4.34 -22.20 -7.17
N GLN A 356 3.01 -22.30 -7.10
CA GLN A 356 2.31 -22.88 -5.95
C GLN A 356 2.86 -24.29 -5.75
N GLU A 357 3.65 -24.50 -4.69
CA GLU A 357 3.93 -25.85 -4.22
C GLU A 357 2.61 -26.45 -3.74
N THR A 358 2.05 -27.34 -4.55
CA THR A 358 0.91 -28.19 -4.20
C THR A 358 1.24 -28.88 -2.87
N PRO A 359 0.37 -28.83 -1.84
CA PRO A 359 0.57 -29.66 -0.66
C PRO A 359 0.48 -31.12 -1.13
N GLN A 360 1.62 -31.80 -1.22
CA GLN A 360 1.66 -33.24 -1.43
C GLN A 360 0.88 -33.87 -0.28
N GLY A 361 -0.28 -34.42 -0.64
CA GLY A 361 -1.11 -35.20 0.27
C GLY A 361 -0.25 -36.27 0.92
N SER A 362 -0.32 -36.34 2.24
CA SER A 362 0.11 -37.51 3.00
C SER A 362 -0.88 -38.64 2.71
N GLU A 363 -0.76 -39.25 1.54
CA GLU A 363 -1.28 -40.60 1.28
C GLU A 363 -0.13 -41.61 1.45
N ARG A 364 -0.40 -42.60 2.31
CA ARG A 364 0.28 -43.90 2.48
C ARG A 364 1.58 -43.87 3.28
N LYS A 365 1.79 -44.74 4.29
CA LYS A 365 1.24 -46.07 4.57
C LYS A 365 0.96 -46.28 6.05
#